data_AF-A0A1A8SEX2-F1
#
_entry.id   AF-A0A1A8SEX2-F1
#
_cell.length_a   1.000
_cell.length_b   1.000
_cell.length_c   1.000
_cell.angle_alpha   90.00
_cell.angle_beta   90.00
_cell.angle_gamma   90.00
#
_symmetry.space_group_name_H-M   'P 1'
#
loop_
_entity.id
_entity.type
_entity.pdbx_description
1 polymer ?
#
loop_
_entity_poly.entity_id
_entity_poly.type
_entity_poly.pdbx_seq_one_letter_code
_entity_poly.pdbx_strand_id
1 'polypeptide(L)'
;MSKLEEEANEKQRDCSKKKKKKQTETKKEEEEEERKEDKQVEKEEEQIDRVLLRGIFKVEKKSHDVLLTQTRLTWTPVVPESPTGEASVLQTGVLLMRNVFAVKVKKRRAAGQQLGGAVLGVSLFCCKKRGRVLEE
;
A
#
# COMPACT_ATOMS: atom_id res chain seq x y z
N MET A 1 1.42 50.43 34.53
CA MET A 1 1.21 49.46 33.43
C MET A 1 0.66 50.24 32.24
N SER A 2 1.52 50.51 31.26
CA SER A 2 1.29 51.47 30.17
C SER A 2 0.51 50.83 29.02
N LYS A 3 -0.38 51.60 28.36
CA LYS A 3 -1.15 51.20 27.16
C LYS A 3 -0.32 50.51 26.06
N LEU A 4 0.99 50.76 26.02
CA LEU A 4 1.94 50.13 25.10
C LEU A 4 2.14 48.62 25.33
N GLU A 5 2.05 48.13 26.57
CA GLU A 5 2.19 46.70 26.89
C GLU A 5 0.93 45.91 26.51
N GLU A 6 -0.24 46.54 26.58
CA GLU A 6 -1.52 45.92 26.23
C GLU A 6 -1.66 45.74 24.70
N GLU A 7 -1.28 46.76 23.91
CA GLU A 7 -1.20 46.69 22.45
C GLU A 7 -0.18 45.65 21.95
N ALA A 8 0.97 45.53 22.63
CA ALA A 8 2.00 44.55 22.26
C ALA A 8 1.50 43.11 22.48
N ASN A 9 0.78 42.88 23.57
CA ASN A 9 0.22 41.57 23.92
C ASN A 9 -0.95 41.18 22.99
N GLU A 10 -1.78 42.14 22.57
CA GLU A 10 -2.84 41.92 21.59
C GLU A 10 -2.28 41.58 20.20
N LYS A 11 -1.27 42.31 19.72
CA LYS A 11 -0.56 42.03 18.46
C LYS A 11 0.11 40.65 18.46
N GLN A 12 0.67 40.22 19.60
CA GLN A 12 1.29 38.90 19.75
C GLN A 12 0.25 37.76 19.76
N ARG A 13 -0.95 38.00 20.30
CA ARG A 13 -2.09 37.06 20.23
C ARG A 13 -2.67 36.95 18.82
N ASP A 14 -2.69 38.02 18.05
CA ASP A 14 -3.16 37.99 16.67
C ASP A 14 -2.20 37.25 15.73
N CYS A 15 -0.89 37.45 15.91
CA CYS A 15 0.14 36.74 15.14
C CYS A 15 0.10 35.22 15.37
N SER A 16 -0.11 34.78 16.61
CA SER A 16 -0.21 33.35 16.96
C SER A 16 -1.49 32.69 16.42
N LYS A 17 -2.63 33.39 16.44
CA LYS A 17 -3.87 32.94 15.78
C LYS A 17 -3.68 32.81 14.26
N LYS A 18 -3.01 33.78 13.63
CA LYS A 18 -2.71 33.77 12.19
C LYS A 18 -1.78 32.61 11.80
N LYS A 19 -0.77 32.30 12.62
CA LYS A 19 0.14 31.17 12.41
C LYS A 19 -0.58 29.82 12.53
N LYS A 20 -1.46 29.65 13.53
CA LYS A 20 -2.26 28.42 13.73
C LYS A 20 -3.27 28.19 12.60
N LYS A 21 -3.91 29.26 12.11
CA LYS A 21 -4.81 29.19 10.95
C LYS A 21 -4.07 28.72 9.70
N LYS A 22 -2.92 29.32 9.39
CA LYS A 22 -2.10 28.96 8.22
C LYS A 22 -1.65 27.49 8.26
N GLN A 23 -1.23 26.99 9.43
CA GLN A 23 -0.78 25.60 9.60
C GLN A 23 -1.92 24.57 9.45
N THR A 24 -3.16 24.96 9.78
CA THR A 24 -4.34 24.10 9.61
C THR A 24 -4.78 24.04 8.15
N GLU A 25 -4.66 25.15 7.42
CA GLU A 25 -4.91 25.23 5.98
C GLU A 25 -3.92 24.34 5.20
N THR A 26 -2.61 24.43 5.51
CA THR A 26 -1.59 23.59 4.85
C THR A 26 -1.81 22.10 5.08
N LYS A 27 -2.15 21.68 6.31
CA LYS A 27 -2.47 20.26 6.59
C LYS A 27 -3.69 19.76 5.83
N LYS A 28 -4.68 20.64 5.63
CA LYS A 28 -5.88 20.32 4.85
C LYS A 28 -5.57 20.16 3.37
N GLU A 29 -4.70 21.02 2.84
CA GLU A 29 -4.22 20.95 1.45
C GLU A 29 -3.42 19.65 1.20
N GLU A 30 -2.50 19.28 2.10
CA GLU A 30 -1.74 18.03 2.02
C GLU A 30 -2.65 16.78 2.06
N GLU A 31 -3.65 16.76 2.94
CA GLU A 31 -4.58 15.63 3.08
C GLU A 31 -5.56 15.55 1.89
N GLU A 32 -5.87 16.68 1.25
CA GLU A 32 -6.69 16.74 0.05
C GLU A 32 -5.89 16.37 -1.21
N GLU A 33 -4.60 16.70 -1.28
CA GLU A 33 -3.65 16.21 -2.29
C GLU A 33 -3.47 14.69 -2.19
N GLU A 34 -3.19 14.14 -1.00
CA GLU A 34 -3.09 12.68 -0.81
C GLU A 34 -4.38 11.97 -1.25
N ARG A 35 -5.56 12.52 -0.93
CA ARG A 35 -6.85 11.97 -1.39
C ARG A 35 -7.07 12.10 -2.89
N LYS A 36 -6.53 13.14 -3.54
CA LYS A 36 -6.62 13.34 -4.99
C LYS A 36 -5.67 12.39 -5.71
N GLU A 37 -4.45 12.22 -5.21
CA GLU A 37 -3.49 11.23 -5.70
C GLU A 37 -4.04 9.81 -5.56
N ASP A 38 -4.58 9.45 -4.39
CA ASP A 38 -5.21 8.13 -4.18
C ASP A 38 -6.35 7.86 -5.18
N LYS A 39 -7.21 8.86 -5.44
CA LYS A 39 -8.31 8.75 -6.42
C LYS A 39 -7.85 8.73 -7.87
N GLN A 40 -6.76 9.44 -8.17
CA GLN A 40 -6.19 9.47 -9.51
C GLN A 40 -5.50 8.14 -9.83
N VAL A 41 -4.80 7.55 -8.85
CA VAL A 41 -4.27 6.19 -8.93
C VAL A 41 -5.39 5.16 -9.09
N GLU A 42 -6.50 5.27 -8.35
CA GLU A 42 -7.66 4.38 -8.52
C GLU A 42 -8.28 4.46 -9.94
N LYS A 43 -8.33 5.65 -10.56
CA LYS A 43 -8.84 5.81 -11.93
C LYS A 43 -7.85 5.33 -13.00
N GLU A 44 -6.56 5.49 -12.78
CA GLU A 44 -5.53 4.95 -13.68
C GLU A 44 -5.42 3.43 -13.57
N GLU A 45 -5.77 2.83 -12.42
CA GLU A 45 -5.86 1.37 -12.21
C GLU A 45 -6.95 0.67 -13.06
N GLU A 46 -7.89 1.41 -13.65
CA GLU A 46 -8.86 0.87 -14.62
C GLU A 46 -8.26 0.71 -16.02
N GLN A 47 -7.07 1.27 -16.29
CA GLN A 47 -6.34 1.05 -17.54
C GLN A 47 -5.67 -0.33 -17.54
N ILE A 48 -6.31 -1.31 -18.19
CA ILE A 48 -5.74 -2.59 -18.66
C ILE A 48 -4.55 -3.05 -17.79
N ASP A 49 -4.85 -3.40 -16.54
CA ASP A 49 -3.85 -3.79 -15.57
C ASP A 49 -3.11 -5.05 -16.07
N ARG A 50 -1.88 -4.86 -16.53
CA ARG A 50 -1.13 -5.89 -17.25
C ARG A 50 -0.82 -7.05 -16.32
N VAL A 51 -1.25 -8.25 -16.69
CA VAL A 51 -0.94 -9.47 -15.92
C VAL A 51 0.55 -9.80 -16.08
N LEU A 52 1.29 -9.79 -14.97
CA LEU A 52 2.71 -10.09 -14.93
C LEU A 52 2.96 -11.57 -14.66
N LEU A 53 2.14 -12.18 -13.80
CA LEU A 53 2.24 -13.59 -13.43
C LEU A 53 0.87 -14.09 -12.97
N ARG A 54 0.50 -15.29 -13.41
CA ARG A 54 -0.63 -16.05 -12.87
C ARG A 54 -0.21 -17.48 -12.63
N GLY A 55 -0.65 -18.07 -11.53
CA GLY A 55 -0.41 -19.49 -11.27
C GLY A 55 -0.80 -19.93 -9.88
N ILE A 56 -0.70 -21.23 -9.64
CA ILE A 56 -0.98 -21.82 -8.33
C ILE A 56 0.30 -21.78 -7.49
N PHE A 57 0.26 -21.03 -6.40
CA PHE A 57 1.37 -20.92 -5.45
C PHE A 57 0.95 -21.33 -4.05
N LYS A 58 1.93 -21.83 -3.28
CA LYS A 58 1.74 -22.17 -1.87
C LYS A 58 1.94 -20.91 -1.03
N VAL A 59 0.88 -20.44 -0.39
CA VAL A 59 0.89 -19.33 0.58
C VAL A 59 0.48 -19.89 1.92
N GLU A 60 1.27 -19.67 2.97
CA GLU A 60 0.98 -20.14 4.34
C GLU A 60 0.60 -21.63 4.43
N LYS A 61 1.29 -22.46 3.65
CA LYS A 61 1.09 -23.91 3.54
C LYS A 61 -0.15 -24.37 2.75
N LYS A 62 -1.00 -23.48 2.25
CA LYS A 62 -2.14 -23.80 1.39
C LYS A 62 -1.92 -23.36 -0.06
N SER A 63 -2.52 -24.06 -1.00
CA SER A 63 -2.48 -23.69 -2.42
C SER A 63 -3.48 -22.57 -2.72
N HIS A 64 -3.02 -21.54 -3.43
CA HIS A 64 -3.82 -20.40 -3.83
C HIS A 64 -3.65 -20.15 -5.34
N ASP A 65 -4.73 -19.79 -6.03
CA ASP A 65 -4.63 -19.14 -7.34
C ASP A 65 -4.15 -17.71 -7.10
N VAL A 66 -2.97 -17.40 -7.61
CA VAL A 66 -2.31 -16.11 -7.45
C VAL A 66 -2.31 -15.39 -8.78
N LEU A 67 -2.79 -14.15 -8.76
CA LEU A 67 -2.75 -13.23 -9.87
C LEU A 67 -1.93 -11.99 -9.46
N LEU A 68 -0.79 -11.82 -10.10
CA LEU A 68 0.05 -10.64 -9.98
C LEU A 68 -0.14 -9.77 -11.22
N THR A 69 -0.67 -8.58 -11.00
CA THR A 69 -0.78 -7.52 -12.00
C THR A 69 0.26 -6.42 -11.73
N GLN A 70 0.22 -5.35 -12.50
CA GLN A 70 1.13 -4.23 -12.33
C GLN A 70 0.88 -3.49 -11.01
N THR A 71 -0.39 -3.42 -10.59
CA THR A 71 -0.80 -2.59 -9.45
C THR A 71 -1.20 -3.39 -8.21
N ARG A 72 -1.51 -4.69 -8.35
CA ARG A 72 -1.96 -5.53 -7.23
C ARG A 72 -1.57 -6.99 -7.38
N LEU A 73 -1.44 -7.65 -6.22
CA LEU A 73 -1.36 -9.10 -6.07
C LEU A 73 -2.63 -9.58 -5.37
N THR A 74 -3.35 -10.50 -5.99
CA THR A 74 -4.48 -11.20 -5.37
C THR A 74 -4.15 -12.68 -5.21
N TRP A 75 -4.55 -13.27 -4.09
CA TRP A 75 -4.45 -14.72 -3.88
C TRP A 75 -5.74 -15.26 -3.29
N THR A 76 -6.34 -16.19 -4.04
CA THR A 76 -7.58 -16.85 -3.67
C THR A 76 -7.26 -18.29 -3.32
N PRO A 77 -7.62 -18.78 -2.12
CA PRO A 77 -7.41 -20.19 -1.79
C PRO A 77 -8.12 -21.09 -2.81
N VAL A 78 -7.43 -22.12 -3.29
CA VAL A 78 -8.05 -23.11 -4.20
C VAL A 78 -8.96 -24.02 -3.37
N VAL A 79 -10.22 -24.18 -3.78
CA VAL A 79 -11.26 -24.96 -3.09
C VAL A 79 -11.50 -26.30 -3.81
N PRO A 80 -11.81 -27.43 -3.11
CA PRO A 80 -11.94 -27.67 -1.67
C PRO A 80 -10.94 -28.70 -1.11
N GLU A 81 -10.67 -28.71 0.20
CA GLU A 81 -10.00 -29.87 0.82
C GLU A 81 -10.54 -30.22 2.22
N SER A 82 -11.86 -30.07 2.43
CA SER A 82 -12.54 -30.82 3.50
C SER A 82 -13.69 -31.61 2.88
N PRO A 83 -13.75 -32.95 3.06
CA PRO A 83 -14.90 -33.76 2.63
C PRO A 83 -16.18 -33.39 3.39
N THR A 84 -16.06 -32.69 4.52
CA THR A 84 -17.15 -32.36 5.45
C THR A 84 -17.98 -31.13 5.03
N GLY A 85 -17.62 -30.41 3.96
CA GLY A 85 -18.45 -29.31 3.46
C GLY A 85 -18.56 -28.10 4.40
N GLU A 86 -17.69 -28.01 5.41
CA GLU A 86 -17.58 -26.83 6.25
C GLU A 86 -16.91 -25.72 5.43
N ALA A 87 -17.71 -24.73 5.03
CA ALA A 87 -17.24 -23.51 4.39
C ALA A 87 -16.34 -22.75 5.37
N SER A 88 -15.04 -23.07 5.40
CA SER A 88 -14.07 -22.20 6.02
C SER A 88 -14.13 -20.85 5.31
N VAL A 89 -14.24 -19.76 6.04
CA VAL A 89 -14.16 -18.40 5.49
C VAL A 89 -12.77 -18.25 4.85
N LEU A 90 -12.68 -18.50 3.55
CA LEU A 90 -11.45 -18.43 2.80
C LEU A 90 -11.14 -16.96 2.57
N GLN A 91 -10.28 -16.40 3.42
CA GLN A 91 -9.79 -15.04 3.26
C GLN A 91 -8.99 -14.95 1.96
N THR A 92 -9.60 -14.33 0.95
CA THR A 92 -8.89 -13.86 -0.24
C THR A 92 -8.03 -12.69 0.20
N GLY A 93 -6.73 -12.78 -0.06
CA GLY A 93 -5.81 -11.70 0.27
C GLY A 93 -5.55 -10.81 -0.94
N VAL A 94 -5.41 -9.52 -0.67
CA VAL A 94 -5.04 -8.51 -1.66
C VAL A 94 -3.87 -7.70 -1.12
N LEU A 95 -2.89 -7.46 -1.97
CA LEU A 95 -1.73 -6.62 -1.69
C LEU A 95 -1.54 -5.63 -2.84
N LEU A 96 -1.54 -4.33 -2.54
CA LEU A 96 -1.25 -3.31 -3.54
C LEU A 96 0.27 -3.19 -3.75
N MET A 97 0.70 -3.15 -5.01
CA MET A 97 2.12 -3.09 -5.39
C MET A 97 2.80 -1.81 -4.92
N ARG A 98 2.04 -0.72 -4.73
CA ARG A 98 2.54 0.52 -4.08
C ARG A 98 3.09 0.31 -2.66
N ASN A 99 2.68 -0.76 -1.97
CA ASN A 99 3.15 -1.10 -0.63
C ASN A 99 4.36 -2.06 -0.64
N VAL A 100 4.83 -2.49 -1.82
CA VAL A 100 5.96 -3.40 -1.99
C VAL A 100 7.22 -2.59 -2.29
N PHE A 101 8.27 -2.76 -1.48
CA PHE A 101 9.54 -2.04 -1.68
C PHE A 101 10.62 -2.91 -2.34
N ALA A 102 10.53 -4.23 -2.23
CA ALA A 102 11.46 -5.14 -2.87
C ALA A 102 10.77 -6.43 -3.31
N VAL A 103 11.33 -7.04 -4.36
CA VAL A 103 10.85 -8.31 -4.92
C VAL A 103 12.02 -9.25 -5.13
N LYS A 104 11.86 -10.50 -4.72
CA LYS A 104 12.81 -11.57 -5.02
C LYS A 104 12.13 -12.62 -5.89
N VAL A 105 12.71 -12.88 -7.06
CA VAL A 105 12.20 -13.88 -8.01
C VAL A 105 13.12 -15.09 -8.04
N LYS A 106 12.56 -16.28 -7.81
CA LYS A 106 13.26 -17.56 -7.98
C LYS A 106 12.96 -18.09 -9.39
N LYS A 107 14.00 -18.21 -10.22
CA LYS A 107 13.92 -18.79 -11.56
C LYS A 107 14.67 -20.11 -11.62
N ARG A 108 14.17 -21.07 -12.40
CA ARG A 108 14.89 -22.29 -12.76
C ARG A 108 15.37 -22.17 -14.20
N ARG A 109 16.65 -22.45 -14.43
CA ARG A 109 17.23 -22.61 -15.77
C ARG A 109 17.56 -24.08 -15.95
N ALA A 110 17.32 -24.62 -17.14
CA ALA A 110 17.92 -25.88 -17.52
C ALA A 110 19.44 -25.69 -17.68
N ALA A 111 20.22 -26.76 -17.50
CA ALA A 111 21.65 -26.72 -17.77
C ALA A 111 21.88 -26.26 -19.22
N GLY A 112 22.70 -25.21 -19.40
CA GLY A 112 22.98 -24.61 -20.72
C GLY A 112 22.08 -23.42 -21.13
N GLN A 113 21.00 -23.10 -20.40
CA GLN A 113 20.16 -21.93 -20.74
C GLN A 113 20.67 -20.62 -20.13
N GLN A 114 21.26 -19.77 -20.97
CA GLN A 114 21.83 -18.48 -20.58
C GLN A 114 20.80 -17.36 -20.40
N LEU A 115 19.60 -17.49 -21.00
CA LEU A 115 18.47 -16.56 -20.88
C LEU A 115 17.14 -17.34 -20.75
N GLY A 116 16.16 -16.79 -20.01
CA GLY A 116 14.76 -17.24 -20.06
C GLY A 116 14.37 -18.53 -19.33
N GLY A 117 14.50 -18.57 -17.99
CA GLY A 117 14.03 -19.70 -17.17
C GLY A 117 12.64 -19.50 -16.55
N ALA A 118 11.91 -20.60 -16.30
CA ALA A 118 10.60 -20.58 -15.65
C ALA A 118 10.68 -20.01 -14.22
N VAL A 119 9.68 -19.20 -13.84
CA VAL A 119 9.56 -18.65 -12.49
C VAL A 119 9.01 -19.73 -11.57
N LEU A 120 9.77 -20.09 -10.54
CA LEU A 120 9.35 -21.06 -9.51
C LEU A 120 8.70 -20.40 -8.31
N GLY A 121 8.99 -19.13 -8.05
CA GLY A 121 8.48 -18.44 -6.88
C GLY A 121 8.80 -16.96 -6.88
N VAL A 122 7.93 -16.20 -6.22
CA VAL A 122 8.07 -14.77 -6.02
C VAL A 122 7.94 -14.50 -4.51
N SER A 123 8.82 -13.68 -3.97
CA SER A 123 8.71 -13.16 -2.61
C SER A 123 8.61 -11.65 -2.69
N LEU A 124 7.54 -11.09 -2.11
CA LEU A 124 7.31 -9.66 -2.04
C LEU A 124 7.65 -9.18 -0.63
N PHE A 125 8.41 -8.10 -0.54
CA PHE A 125 8.74 -7.45 0.72
C PHE A 125 7.92 -6.16 0.82
N CYS A 126 7.03 -6.12 1.81
CA CYS A 126 6.07 -5.05 1.96
C CYS A 126 6.50 -4.09 3.07
N CYS A 127 6.32 -2.80 2.83
CA CYS A 127 6.37 -1.80 3.90
C CYS A 127 5.10 -1.95 4.74
N LYS A 128 5.22 -2.25 6.04
CA LYS A 128 4.12 -1.97 6.96
C LYS A 128 4.10 -0.46 7.16
N LYS A 129 3.04 0.22 6.71
CA LYS A 129 2.70 1.54 7.25
C LYS A 129 2.43 1.31 8.75
N ARG A 130 3.46 1.45 9.60
CA ARG A 130 3.21 1.76 11.01
C ARG A 130 2.51 3.12 10.95
N GLY A 131 1.25 3.18 11.39
CA GLY A 131 0.61 4.47 11.64
C GLY A 131 1.56 5.34 12.47
N ARG A 132 1.51 6.67 12.26
CA ARG A 132 2.38 7.70 12.84
C ARG A 132 3.17 7.18 14.05
N VAL A 133 4.48 6.98 13.89
CA VAL A 133 5.35 7.02 15.08
C VAL A 133 5.18 8.44 15.61
N LEU A 134 4.35 8.55 16.64
CA LEU A 134 4.36 9.71 17.54
C LEU A 134 5.78 9.76 18.12
N GLU A 135 6.33 10.97 18.15
CA GLU A 135 7.67 11.35 18.57
C GLU A 135 8.20 10.60 19.80
N GLU A 136 9.52 10.39 19.82
CA GLU A 136 10.38 10.91 20.91
C GLU A 136 11.56 11.67 20.28
#